data_AF-A0A917AT79-F1
#
_entry.id   AF-A0A917AT79-F1
#
_cell.length_a   1.000
_cell.length_b   1.000
_cell.length_c   1.000
_cell.angle_alpha   90.00
_cell.angle_beta   90.00
_cell.angle_gamma   90.00
#
_symmetry.space_group_name_H-M   'P 1'
#
loop_
_entity.id
_entity.type
_entity.pdbx_description
1 polymer ?
#
loop_
_entity_poly.entity_id
_entity_poly.type
_entity_poly.pdbx_seq_one_letter_code
_entity_poly.pdbx_strand_id
1 'polypeptide(L)' 'MDLYRFEVVTNEDVIHVVIAASDDEQAFKLVDVELEKYFLKYPDVQEITLFEKKKIRKGNGFVLHEKETILEK' A
#
# COMPACT_ATOMS: atom_id res chain seq x y z
N MET A 1 -11.53 1.90 12.32
CA MET A 1 -11.39 1.58 10.89
C MET A 1 -10.76 2.78 10.22
N ASP A 2 -9.58 2.57 9.70
CA ASP A 2 -8.72 3.55 9.05
C ASP A 2 -8.40 3.05 7.64
N LEU A 3 -8.09 3.97 6.75
CA LEU A 3 -7.52 3.68 5.44
C LEU A 3 -6.01 3.82 5.52
N TYR A 4 -5.34 2.84 4.97
CA TYR A 4 -3.90 2.69 4.95
C TYR A 4 -3.45 2.70 3.50
N ARG A 5 -2.42 3.48 3.19
CA ARG A 5 -1.73 3.45 1.92
C ARG A 5 -0.34 2.87 2.17
N PHE A 6 -0.09 1.73 1.57
CA PHE A 6 1.20 1.07 1.57
C PHE A 6 1.93 1.31 0.26
N GLU A 7 3.24 1.41 0.36
CA GLU A 7 4.15 1.32 -0.77
C GLU A 7 4.87 -0.01 -0.71
N VAL A 8 4.74 -0.77 -1.78
CA VAL A 8 5.36 -2.08 -1.95
C VAL A 8 6.43 -1.91 -3.00
N VAL A 9 7.68 -1.88 -2.56
CA VAL A 9 8.84 -1.75 -3.45
C VAL A 9 9.18 -3.15 -3.96
N THR A 10 9.24 -3.27 -5.29
CA THR A 10 9.67 -4.49 -5.98
C THR A 10 10.94 -4.19 -6.77
N ASN A 11 11.52 -5.21 -7.40
CA ASN A 11 12.68 -5.03 -8.27
C ASN A 11 12.38 -4.22 -9.55
N GLU A 12 11.12 -4.18 -9.96
CA GLU A 12 10.70 -3.58 -11.23
C GLU A 12 10.09 -2.19 -10.99
N ASP A 13 9.14 -2.09 -10.06
CA ASP A 13 8.34 -0.89 -9.82
C ASP A 13 7.94 -0.72 -8.34
N VAL A 14 7.33 0.42 -8.02
CA VAL A 14 6.65 0.69 -6.74
C VAL A 14 5.14 0.52 -6.92
N ILE A 15 4.54 -0.33 -6.08
CA ILE A 15 3.10 -0.62 -6.11
C ILE A 15 2.44 0.05 -4.90
N HIS A 16 1.40 0.85 -5.14
CA HIS A 16 0.61 1.44 -4.07
C HIS A 16 -0.59 0.55 -3.74
N VAL A 17 -0.70 0.12 -2.49
CA VAL A 17 -1.81 -0.73 -2.01
C VAL A 17 -2.62 0.04 -0.97
N VAL A 18 -3.94 0.17 -1.18
CA VAL A 18 -4.83 0.88 -0.26
C VAL A 18 -5.73 -0.12 0.46
N ILE A 19 -5.62 -0.16 1.79
CA ILE A 19 -6.35 -1.11 2.66
C ILE A 19 -7.23 -0.35 3.64
N ALA A 20 -8.48 -0.79 3.80
CA ALA A 20 -9.32 -0.39 4.93
C ALA A 20 -9.25 -1.45 6.02
N ALA A 21 -8.74 -1.09 7.21
CA ALA A 21 -8.55 -2.02 8.32
C ALA A 21 -8.89 -1.38 9.66
N SER A 22 -9.09 -2.21 10.68
CA SER A 22 -9.41 -1.76 12.04
C SER A 22 -8.18 -1.34 12.84
N ASP A 23 -7.04 -1.95 12.53
CA ASP A 23 -5.74 -1.75 13.15
C ASP A 23 -4.61 -2.05 12.16
N ASP A 24 -3.38 -1.73 12.56
CA ASP A 24 -2.20 -1.76 11.69
C ASP A 24 -1.80 -3.20 11.36
N GLU A 25 -1.92 -4.13 12.33
CA GLU A 25 -1.59 -5.54 12.12
C GLU A 25 -2.51 -6.19 11.07
N GLN A 26 -3.81 -5.90 11.15
CA GLN A 26 -4.78 -6.32 10.15
C GLN A 26 -4.47 -5.68 8.78
N ALA A 27 -4.06 -4.40 8.76
CA ALA A 27 -3.74 -3.72 7.52
C ALA A 27 -2.58 -4.39 6.77
N PHE A 28 -1.47 -4.69 7.47
CA PHE A 28 -0.32 -5.38 6.86
C PHE A 28 -0.68 -6.76 6.31
N LYS A 29 -1.41 -7.60 7.07
CA LYS A 29 -1.84 -8.93 6.59
C LYS A 29 -2.69 -8.85 5.33
N LEU A 30 -3.52 -7.82 5.22
CA LEU A 30 -4.37 -7.61 4.05
C LEU A 30 -3.60 -7.14 2.82
N VAL A 31 -2.45 -6.46 2.98
CA VAL A 31 -1.59 -6.08 1.85
C VAL A 31 -1.14 -7.33 1.09
N ASP A 32 -0.59 -8.32 1.79
CA ASP A 32 -0.12 -9.56 1.17
C ASP A 32 -1.25 -10.27 0.41
N VAL A 33 -2.43 -10.37 1.04
CA VAL A 33 -3.63 -10.99 0.45
C VAL A 33 -4.08 -10.26 -0.82
N GLU A 34 -4.03 -8.93 -0.84
CA GLU A 34 -4.44 -8.17 -2.03
C GLU A 34 -3.39 -8.25 -3.15
N LEU A 35 -2.09 -8.31 -2.81
CA LEU A 35 -1.03 -8.57 -3.79
C LEU A 35 -1.18 -9.97 -4.42
N GLU A 36 -1.44 -11.00 -3.63
CA GLU A 36 -1.67 -12.37 -4.11
C GLU A 36 -2.88 -12.47 -5.05
N LYS A 37 -3.95 -11.70 -4.77
CA LYS A 37 -5.15 -11.69 -5.61
C LYS A 37 -4.97 -10.93 -6.91
N TYR A 38 -4.24 -9.81 -6.88
CA TYR A 38 -4.08 -8.94 -8.05
C TYR A 38 -3.08 -9.53 -9.05
N PHE A 39 -1.97 -10.08 -8.55
CA PHE A 39 -0.90 -10.59 -9.42
C PHE A 39 -1.01 -12.10 -9.64
N LEU A 40 -1.03 -12.51 -10.92
CA LEU A 40 -0.95 -13.92 -11.32
C LEU A 40 0.32 -14.63 -10.80
N LYS A 41 1.42 -13.89 -10.71
CA LYS A 41 2.67 -14.32 -10.08
C LYS A 41 2.99 -13.30 -9.00
N TYR A 42 3.11 -13.77 -7.76
CA TYR A 42 3.46 -12.89 -6.65
C TYR A 42 4.75 -12.11 -6.96
N PRO A 43 4.74 -10.77 -6.83
CA PRO A 43 5.92 -9.97 -7.12
C PRO A 43 7.03 -10.24 -6.11
N ASP A 44 8.28 -10.04 -6.52
CA ASP A 44 9.43 -10.14 -5.61
C ASP A 44 9.50 -8.87 -4.75
N VAL A 45 8.73 -8.86 -3.66
CA VAL A 45 8.61 -7.73 -2.74
C VAL A 45 9.89 -7.59 -1.92
N GLN A 46 10.54 -6.44 -2.05
CA GLN A 46 11.73 -6.08 -1.28
C GLN A 46 11.36 -5.38 0.02
N GLU A 47 10.39 -4.48 -0.02
CA GLU A 47 9.98 -3.68 1.12
C GLU A 47 8.49 -3.36 1.08
N ILE A 48 7.83 -3.38 2.24
CA ILE A 48 6.46 -2.90 2.42
C ILE A 48 6.49 -1.81 3.49
N THR A 49 6.13 -0.59 3.09
CA THR A 49 6.16 0.57 3.98
C THR A 49 4.77 1.18 4.09
N LEU A 50 4.32 1.43 5.31
CA LEU A 50 3.12 2.22 5.56
C LEU A 50 3.43 3.69 5.24
N PHE A 51 2.94 4.15 4.08
CA PHE A 51 3.19 5.50 3.61
C PHE A 51 2.26 6.53 4.26
N GLU A 52 0.95 6.22 4.31
CA GLU A 52 -0.04 7.14 4.87
C GLU A 52 -1.17 6.38 5.58
N LYS A 53 -1.65 6.91 6.70
CA LYS A 53 -2.81 6.39 7.45
C LYS A 53 -3.82 7.51 7.68
N LYS A 54 -5.08 7.28 7.30
CA LYS A 54 -6.18 8.24 7.50
C LYS A 54 -7.40 7.59 8.13
N LYS A 55 -8.07 8.32 9.03
CA LYS A 55 -9.37 7.87 9.56
C LYS A 55 -10.46 7.89 8.51
N ILE A 56 -11.24 6.82 8.40
CA ILE A 56 -12.46 6.80 7.58
C ILE A 56 -13.50 7.72 8.23
N ARG A 57 -13.92 8.76 7.51
CA ARG A 57 -14.94 9.75 7.94
C ARG A 57 -15.88 10.05 6.77
N LYS A 58 -16.89 10.90 6.97
CA LYS A 58 -17.88 11.31 5.95
C LYS A 58 -17.27 11.83 4.63
N GLY A 59 -15.98 12.19 4.63
CA GLY A 59 -15.18 12.39 3.43
C GLY A 59 -13.70 12.13 3.74
N ASN A 60 -13.03 11.38 2.89
CA ASN A 60 -11.58 11.20 2.89
C ASN A 60 -11.12 10.76 1.49
N GLY A 61 -9.85 10.97 1.15
CA GLY A 61 -9.30 10.61 -0.15
C GLY A 61 -7.77 10.49 -0.13
N PHE A 62 -7.26 9.80 -1.13
CA PHE A 62 -5.83 9.70 -1.40
C PHE A 62 -5.55 10.24 -2.79
N VAL A 63 -4.41 10.90 -2.93
CA VAL A 63 -3.77 11.10 -4.23
C VAL A 63 -2.77 9.95 -4.37
N LEU A 64 -2.81 9.28 -5.51
CA LEU A 64 -1.83 8.29 -5.92
C LEU A 64 -1.10 8.90 -7.11
N HIS A 65 0.17 9.24 -6.93
CA HIS A 65 0.97 9.85 -7.98
C HIS A 65 2.17 8.96 -8.30
N GLU A 66 2.45 8.74 -9.59
CA GLU A 66 3.44 7.74 -10.04
C GLU A 66 4.88 7.99 -9.53
N LYS A 67 5.18 9.21 -9.07
CA LYS A 67 6.51 9.68 -8.61
C LYS A 67 6.46 10.26 -7.19
N GLU A 68 5.90 9.54 -6.22
CA GLU A 68 5.97 10.00 -4.82
C GLU A 68 7.32 9.70 -4.17
N THR A 69 7.98 8.61 -4.57
CA THR A 69 9.32 8.25 -4.10
C THR A 69 10.35 8.63 -5.15
N ILE A 70 10.79 9.89 -5.13
CA ILE A 70 11.97 10.33 -5.87
C ILE A 70 13.19 9.81 -5.10
N LEU A 71 13.69 8.64 -5.46
CA LEU A 71 15.09 8.32 -5.21
C LEU A 71 15.90 9.19 -6.19
N GLU A 72 16.25 10.41 -5.77
CA GLU A 72 17.28 11.18 -6.47
C GLU A 72 18.56 10.32 -6.47
N LYS A 73 19.01 9.97 -7.68
CA LYS A 73 20.28 9.30 -7.95
C LYS A 73 21.46 10.17 -7.53
#